data_AF-A0A1M3IJE5-F1
#
_entry.id   AF-A0A1M3IJE5-F1
#
_cell.length_a   1.000
_cell.length_b   1.000
_cell.length_c   1.000
_cell.angle_alpha   90.00
_cell.angle_beta   90.00
_cell.angle_gamma   90.00
#
_symmetry.space_group_name_H-M   'P 1'
#
loop_
_entity.id
_entity.type
_entity.pdbx_description
1 polymer ?
#
loop_
_entity_poly.entity_id
_entity_poly.type
_entity_poly.pdbx_seq_one_letter_code
_entity_poly.pdbx_strand_id
1 'polypeptide(L)'
;MESLHYRFNLRAWLMNLPLKKRSAIMDSIIEQSGQSRHTIKRIMYSKVNDTTYVRAETKEVICRIFQKSLQELENAPNPVNHSIKAIQHD
;
A
#
# COMPACT_ATOMS: atom_id res chain seq x y z
N MET A 1 -6.91 -15.10 14.75
CA MET A 1 -5.74 -14.41 14.18
C MET A 1 -6.25 -13.11 13.57
N GLU A 2 -5.97 -11.97 14.19
CA GLU A 2 -6.31 -10.67 13.60
C GLU A 2 -5.51 -10.49 12.31
N SER A 3 -6.23 -10.37 11.19
CA SER A 3 -5.66 -9.96 9.93
C SER A 3 -5.04 -8.57 10.12
N LEU A 4 -3.72 -8.46 10.04
CA LEU A 4 -3.06 -7.15 10.02
C LEU A 4 -3.43 -6.45 8.71
N HIS A 5 -4.39 -5.53 8.74
CA HIS A 5 -4.79 -4.77 7.56
C HIS A 5 -3.73 -3.69 7.29
N TYR A 6 -2.91 -3.92 6.26
CA TYR A 6 -1.95 -2.94 5.77
C TYR A 6 -2.64 -1.97 4.80
N ARG A 7 -2.21 -0.71 4.84
CA ARG A 7 -2.70 0.35 3.95
C ARG A 7 -2.35 0.11 2.49
N PHE A 8 -1.19 -0.49 2.24
CA PHE A 8 -0.72 -0.82 0.90
C PHE A 8 -0.52 -2.32 0.77
N ASN A 9 -0.92 -2.87 -0.37
CA ASN A 9 -0.78 -4.30 -0.69
C ASN A 9 0.66 -4.73 -1.02
N LEU A 10 1.63 -3.80 -0.97
CA LEU A 10 3.04 -4.06 -1.28
C LEU A 10 3.60 -5.27 -0.52
N ARG A 11 3.32 -5.41 0.78
CA ARG A 11 3.78 -6.57 1.55
C ARG A 11 3.22 -7.88 1.02
N ALA A 12 1.92 -7.91 0.75
CA ALA A 12 1.24 -9.10 0.25
C ALA A 12 1.83 -9.51 -1.11
N TRP A 13 2.02 -8.55 -2.01
CA TRP A 13 2.61 -8.79 -3.33
C TRP A 13 4.04 -9.33 -3.24
N LEU A 14 4.87 -8.75 -2.37
CA LEU A 14 6.23 -9.25 -2.14
C LEU A 14 6.23 -10.67 -1.54
N MET A 15 5.35 -10.95 -0.58
CA MET A 15 5.30 -12.26 0.07
C MET A 15 4.87 -13.40 -0.87
N ASN A 16 4.18 -13.09 -1.97
CA ASN A 16 3.84 -14.08 -3.01
C ASN A 16 5.03 -14.46 -3.92
N LEU A 17 6.18 -13.79 -3.78
CA LEU A 17 7.35 -14.04 -4.61
C LEU A 17 8.39 -14.91 -3.88
N PRO A 18 9.24 -15.66 -4.61
CA PRO A 18 10.42 -16.30 -4.04
C PRO A 18 11.38 -15.29 -3.40
N LEU A 19 12.07 -15.68 -2.33
CA LEU A 19 12.96 -14.80 -1.54
C LEU A 19 13.96 -14.02 -2.41
N LYS A 20 14.58 -14.69 -3.39
CA LYS A 20 15.54 -14.07 -4.32
C LYS A 20 14.91 -12.94 -5.14
N LYS A 21 13.67 -13.10 -5.60
CA LYS A 21 12.94 -12.07 -6.38
C LYS A 21 12.50 -10.90 -5.50
N ARG A 22 12.18 -11.14 -4.21
CA ARG A 22 11.79 -10.08 -3.28
C ARG A 22 12.89 -9.04 -3.10
N SER A 23 14.14 -9.48 -2.91
CA SER A 23 15.26 -8.54 -2.75
C SER A 23 15.43 -7.68 -4.01
N ALA A 24 15.47 -8.32 -5.18
CA ALA A 24 15.64 -7.60 -6.45
C ALA A 24 14.52 -6.57 -6.70
N ILE A 25 13.26 -6.91 -6.42
CA ILE A 25 12.15 -5.96 -6.55
C ILE A 25 12.26 -4.82 -5.52
N MET A 26 12.60 -5.13 -4.26
CA MET A 26 12.79 -4.10 -3.24
C MET A 26 13.89 -3.12 -3.64
N ASP A 27 15.00 -3.62 -4.16
CA ASP A 27 16.13 -2.80 -4.61
C ASP A 27 15.72 -1.95 -5.81
N SER A 28 14.95 -2.52 -6.75
CA SER A 28 14.41 -1.79 -7.90
C SER A 28 13.43 -0.67 -7.52
N ILE A 29 12.55 -0.91 -6.52
CA ILE A 29 11.67 0.15 -5.99
C ILE A 29 12.49 1.27 -5.37
N ILE A 30 13.49 0.94 -4.56
CA ILE A 30 14.37 1.92 -3.89
C ILE A 30 15.07 2.79 -4.92
N GLU A 31 15.71 2.17 -5.91
CA GLU A 31 16.43 2.86 -6.97
C GLU A 31 15.52 3.76 -7.80
N GLN A 32 14.39 3.24 -8.28
CA GLN A 32 13.52 3.98 -9.21
C GLN A 32 12.62 5.02 -8.53
N SER A 33 12.31 4.85 -7.24
CA SER A 33 11.49 5.84 -6.50
C SER A 33 12.32 6.93 -5.81
N GLY A 34 13.65 6.79 -5.78
CA GLY A 34 14.55 7.67 -5.03
C GLY A 34 14.32 7.66 -3.51
N GLN A 35 13.55 6.69 -2.98
CA GLN A 35 13.26 6.57 -1.56
C GLN A 35 14.28 5.70 -0.85
N SER A 36 14.56 6.01 0.43
CA SER A 36 15.41 5.15 1.25
C SER A 36 14.77 3.77 1.50
N ARG A 37 15.62 2.75 1.74
CA ARG A 37 15.16 1.41 2.16
C ARG A 37 14.25 1.47 3.39
N HIS A 38 14.54 2.38 4.32
CA HIS A 38 13.72 2.58 5.51
C HIS A 38 12.30 3.06 5.14
N THR A 39 12.18 4.04 4.24
CA THR A 39 10.89 4.53 3.77
C THR A 39 10.08 3.44 3.08
N ILE A 40 10.69 2.63 2.20
CA ILE A 40 9.99 1.53 1.53
C ILE A 40 9.52 0.47 2.53
N LYS A 41 10.34 0.15 3.54
CA LYS A 41 9.91 -0.75 4.63
C LYS A 41 8.73 -0.17 5.42
N ARG A 42 8.73 1.14 5.71
CA ARG A 42 7.62 1.81 6.38
C ARG A 42 6.34 1.73 5.55
N ILE A 43 6.41 1.97 4.24
CA ILE A 43 5.27 1.82 3.32
C ILE A 43 4.73 0.39 3.36
N MET A 44 5.63 -0.61 3.26
CA MET A 44 5.27 -2.03 3.27
C MET A 44 4.54 -2.44 4.56
N TYR A 45 4.91 -1.85 5.70
CA TYR A 45 4.30 -2.16 7.00
C TYR A 45 3.27 -1.14 7.48
N SER A 46 2.93 -0.15 6.65
CA SER A 46 1.99 0.93 6.99
C SER A 46 0.60 0.36 7.25
N LYS A 47 -0.01 0.73 8.37
CA LYS A 47 -1.35 0.29 8.78
C LYS A 47 -2.42 1.17 8.15
N VAL A 48 -3.65 0.67 8.01
CA VAL A 48 -4.76 1.44 7.41
C VAL A 48 -4.97 2.82 8.06
N ASN A 49 -4.76 2.92 9.38
CA ASN A 49 -4.88 4.17 10.13
C ASN A 49 -3.60 5.04 10.17
N ASP A 50 -2.52 4.60 9.53
CA ASP A 50 -1.28 5.38 9.43
C ASP A 50 -1.49 6.56 8.48
N THR A 51 -1.32 7.77 8.99
CA THR A 51 -1.50 9.03 8.26
C THR A 51 -0.27 9.43 7.45
N THR A 52 0.82 8.64 7.49
CA THR A 52 2.05 8.93 6.76
C THR A 52 1.77 9.15 5.28
N TYR A 53 2.26 10.27 4.76
CA TYR A 53 2.20 10.57 3.33
C TYR A 53 3.19 9.70 2.55
N VAL A 54 2.72 9.16 1.43
CA VAL A 54 3.54 8.45 0.44
C VAL A 54 3.41 9.21 -0.88
N ARG A 55 4.55 9.61 -1.46
CA ARG A 55 4.60 10.36 -2.72
C ARG A 55 3.90 9.58 -3.84
N ALA A 56 3.17 10.30 -4.70
CA ALA A 56 2.49 9.70 -5.86
C ALA A 56 3.46 8.93 -6.76
N GLU A 57 4.60 9.55 -7.08
CA GLU A 57 5.70 8.95 -7.87
C GLU A 57 6.16 7.61 -7.29
N THR A 58 6.27 7.49 -5.96
CA THR A 58 6.65 6.23 -5.30
C THR A 58 5.60 5.15 -5.52
N LYS A 59 4.31 5.51 -5.43
CA LYS A 59 3.21 4.57 -5.68
C LYS A 59 3.19 4.14 -7.14
N GLU A 60 3.39 5.06 -8.08
CA GLU A 60 3.46 4.78 -9.51
C GLU A 60 4.62 3.82 -9.86
N VAL A 61 5.80 4.03 -9.27
CA VAL A 61 6.94 3.11 -9.43
C VAL A 61 6.58 1.70 -8.94
N ILE A 62 5.96 1.59 -7.77
CA ILE A 62 5.52 0.29 -7.22
C ILE A 62 4.52 -0.36 -8.19
N CYS A 63 3.48 0.36 -8.59
CA CYS A 63 2.45 -0.11 -9.51
C CYS A 63 3.05 -0.59 -10.84
N ARG A 64 3.96 0.18 -11.43
CA ARG A 64 4.64 -0.16 -12.68
C ARG A 64 5.47 -1.44 -12.57
N ILE A 65 6.24 -1.61 -11.49
CA ILE A 65 7.07 -2.81 -11.28
C ILE A 65 6.21 -4.06 -11.13
N PHE A 66 5.08 -3.96 -10.44
CA PHE A 66 4.16 -5.08 -10.25
C PHE A 66 3.16 -5.25 -11.40
N GLN A 67 3.14 -4.33 -12.38
CA GLN A 67 2.14 -4.26 -13.45
C GLN A 67 0.71 -4.27 -12.91
N LYS A 68 0.47 -3.46 -11.88
CA LYS A 68 -0.80 -3.33 -11.17
C LYS A 68 -1.27 -1.89 -11.10
N SER A 69 -2.54 -1.69 -10.87
CA SER A 69 -3.13 -0.35 -10.73
C SER A 69 -2.87 0.25 -9.34
N LEU A 70 -2.99 1.59 -9.25
CA LEU A 70 -2.95 2.29 -7.97
C LEU A 70 -4.06 1.82 -7.02
N GLN A 71 -5.25 1.52 -7.55
CA GLN A 71 -6.37 1.00 -6.77
C GLN A 71 -6.05 -0.39 -6.18
N GLU A 72 -5.35 -1.26 -6.90
CA GLU A 72 -4.90 -2.53 -6.33
C GLU A 72 -3.82 -2.34 -5.27
N LEU A 73 -2.96 -1.33 -5.43
CA LEU A 73 -1.92 -1.02 -4.44
C LEU A 73 -2.52 -0.51 -3.14
N GLU A 74 -3.45 0.44 -3.23
CA GLU A 74 -4.10 1.03 -2.08
C GLU A 74 -5.20 0.11 -1.57
N ASN A 75 -4.98 -0.45 -0.38
CA ASN A 75 -5.99 -1.23 0.32
C ASN A 75 -6.99 -0.29 1.02
N ALA A 76 -7.41 0.76 0.30
CA ALA A 76 -8.35 1.73 0.81
C ALA A 76 -9.68 0.99 1.04
N PRO A 77 -10.29 1.08 2.24
CA PRO A 77 -11.72 0.85 2.30
C PRO A 77 -12.34 1.84 1.30
N ASN A 78 -13.11 1.32 0.35
CA ASN A 78 -13.89 2.14 -0.57
C ASN A 78 -14.59 3.23 0.26
N PRO A 79 -14.42 4.53 -0.03
CA PRO A 79 -15.18 5.57 0.65
C PRO A 79 -16.63 5.53 0.12
N VAL A 80 -17.37 4.47 0.41
CA VAL A 80 -18.79 4.31 0.06
C VAL A 80 -19.53 3.73 1.26
N ASN A 81 -19.79 4.60 2.24
CA ASN A 81 -21.11 4.88 2.82
C ASN A 81 -20.98 5.52 4.20
N HIS A 82 -20.68 6.83 4.22
CA HIS A 82 -21.37 7.70 5.18
C HIS A 82 -22.66 8.19 4.51
N SER A 83 -23.58 7.27 4.19
CA SER A 83 -24.98 7.66 4.05
C SER A 83 -25.51 7.92 5.45
N ILE A 84 -25.53 9.20 5.76
CA ILE A 84 -26.43 9.86 6.72
C ILE A 84 -27.68 9.00 6.98
N LYS A 85 -27.77 8.40 8.16
CA LYS A 85 -29.06 8.19 8.83
C LYS A 85 -29.20 9.26 9.91
N ALA A 86 -29.41 10.48 9.45
CA ALA A 86 -30.24 11.42 10.19
C ALA A 86 -31.67 11.22 9.68
N ILE A 87 -32.65 11.46 10.55
CA ILE A 87 -34.12 11.37 10.38
C ILE A 87 -34.61 9.92 10.65
N GLN A 88 -35.35 9.60 11.72
CA GLN A 88 -36.41 10.35 12.44
C GLN A 88 -36.35 10.12 13.97
N HIS A 89 -36.48 11.22 14.73
CA HIS A 89 -37.10 11.22 16.06
C HIS A 89 -38.62 11.06 15.88
N ASP A 90 -39.25 10.44 16.88
CA ASP A 90 -40.69 10.21 17.14
C ASP A 90 -41.72 10.90 16.22
#